data_AF-A0A2V5V241-F1
#
_entry.id   AF-A0A2V5V241-F1
#
_cell.length_a   1.000
_cell.length_b   1.000
_cell.length_c   1.000
_cell.angle_alpha   90.00
_cell.angle_beta   90.00
_cell.angle_gamma   90.00
#
_symmetry.space_group_name_H-M   'P 1'
#
loop_
_entity.id
_entity.type
_entity.pdbx_description
1 polymer ?
#
loop_
_entity_poly.entity_id
_entity_poly.type
_entity_poly.pdbx_seq_one_letter_code
_entity_poly.pdbx_strand_id
1 'polypeptide(L)' 'MKRDSFAKTVALVALSILPGAAGVYAQENPQAVPAAVAGPNDIARFLAGMPVPSESPLAPLTRDPAWQEHSTFFENE' A
#
# COMPACT_ATOMS: atom_id res chain seq x y z
N MET A 1 38.73 26.94 32.27
CA MET A 1 38.24 25.95 31.30
C MET A 1 39.11 26.02 30.05
N LYS A 2 39.79 24.92 29.67
CA LYS A 2 40.70 24.87 28.52
C LYS A 2 39.90 24.81 27.22
N ARG A 3 40.24 25.68 26.25
CA ARG A 3 39.62 25.85 24.92
C ARG A 3 39.60 24.55 24.09
N ASP A 4 40.45 23.60 24.46
CA ASP A 4 40.68 22.33 23.77
C ASP A 4 39.53 21.33 23.97
N SER A 5 38.77 21.46 25.07
CA SER A 5 37.62 20.58 25.33
C SER A 5 36.40 20.97 24.50
N PHE A 6 36.23 22.26 24.20
CA PHE A 6 35.10 22.77 23.43
C PHE A 6 35.19 22.34 21.96
N ALA A 7 36.39 22.39 21.38
CA ALA A 7 36.62 21.93 20.00
C ALA A 7 36.37 20.42 19.84
N LYS A 8 36.72 19.61 20.85
CA LYS A 8 36.46 18.16 20.84
C LYS A 8 34.98 17.82 20.93
N THR A 9 34.20 18.56 21.70
CA THR A 9 32.74 18.36 21.79
C THR A 9 32.02 18.76 20.50
N VAL A 10 32.45 19.84 19.83
CA VAL A 10 31.85 20.27 18.56
C VAL A 10 32.16 19.28 17.43
N ALA A 11 33.36 18.71 17.40
CA ALA A 11 33.74 17.73 16.37
C ALA A 11 32.93 16.42 16.45
N LEU A 12 32.44 16.02 17.63
CA LEU A 12 31.71 14.78 17.84
C LEU A 12 30.20 14.91 17.53
N VAL A 13 29.65 16.13 17.58
CA VAL A 13 28.24 16.37 17.22
C VAL A 13 28.05 16.50 15.71
N ALA A 14 29.07 16.94 14.96
CA ALA A 14 28.98 17.13 13.52
C ALA A 14 28.97 15.82 12.70
N LEU A 15 29.31 14.67 13.29
CA LEU A 15 29.48 13.40 12.56
C LEU A 15 28.20 12.53 12.51
N SER A 16 27.10 12.95 13.14
CA SER A 16 25.96 12.04 13.40
C SER A 16 24.71 12.29 12.54
N ILE A 17 24.80 13.07 11.47
CA ILE A 17 23.64 13.34 10.60
C ILE A 17 23.96 12.93 9.16
N LEU A 18 24.14 11.62 8.93
CA LEU A 18 23.82 11.05 7.63
C LEU A 18 22.33 10.67 7.68
N PRO A 19 21.42 11.42 7.03
CA PRO A 19 20.05 10.96 6.88
C PRO A 19 20.10 9.69 6.03
N GLY A 20 19.57 8.60 6.56
CA GLY A 20 19.37 7.38 5.80
C GLY A 20 18.53 7.70 4.59
N ALA A 21 19.15 7.76 3.41
CA ALA A 21 18.47 7.57 2.15
C ALA A 21 18.08 6.09 2.08
N ALA A 22 17.15 5.67 2.95
CA ALA A 22 16.27 4.58 2.61
C ALA A 22 15.57 5.07 1.35
N GLY A 23 16.04 4.57 0.20
CA GLY A 23 15.46 4.89 -1.08
C GLY A 23 13.96 4.67 -0.96
N VAL A 24 13.21 5.76 -0.91
CA VAL A 24 11.80 5.72 -1.23
C VAL A 24 11.81 5.40 -2.71
N TYR A 25 11.76 4.11 -3.05
CA TYR A 25 11.39 3.71 -4.38
C TYR A 25 9.99 4.29 -4.59
N ALA A 26 9.90 5.39 -5.33
CA ALA A 26 8.64 5.76 -5.93
C ALA A 26 8.27 4.56 -6.80
N GLN A 27 7.20 3.85 -6.40
CA GLN A 27 6.64 2.77 -7.20
C GLN A 27 6.28 3.43 -8.54
N GLU A 28 7.10 3.19 -9.54
CA GLU A 28 6.83 3.60 -10.91
C GLU A 28 5.46 3.03 -11.27
N ASN A 29 4.46 3.91 -11.35
CA ASN A 29 3.09 3.54 -11.70
C ASN A 29 3.17 2.92 -13.11
N PRO A 30 3.05 1.59 -13.26
CA PRO A 30 3.05 0.98 -14.58
C PRO A 30 1.94 1.67 -15.36
N GLN A 31 2.19 2.05 -16.61
CA GLN A 31 1.22 2.73 -17.47
C GLN A 31 -0.15 2.05 -17.26
N ALA A 32 -1.07 2.77 -16.62
CA ALA A 32 -2.34 2.20 -16.18
C ALA A 32 -3.08 1.74 -17.43
N VAL A 33 -3.09 0.43 -17.65
CA VAL A 33 -4.00 -0.19 -18.62
C VAL A 33 -5.39 0.32 -18.24
N PRO A 34 -6.19 0.89 -19.17
CA PRO A 34 -7.51 1.37 -18.82
C PRO A 34 -8.24 0.24 -18.11
N ALA A 35 -8.49 0.41 -16.81
CA ALA A 35 -9.15 -0.61 -16.03
C ALA A 35 -10.51 -0.81 -16.68
N ALA A 36 -10.80 -2.06 -17.09
CA ALA A 36 -12.12 -2.39 -17.56
C ALA A 36 -13.11 -1.99 -16.46
N VAL A 37 -13.97 -1.01 -16.78
CA VAL A 37 -14.88 -0.43 -15.80
C VAL A 37 -15.99 -1.43 -15.55
N ALA A 38 -16.02 -1.99 -14.35
CA ALA A 38 -17.09 -2.85 -13.91
C ALA A 38 -18.43 -2.11 -13.93
N GLY A 39 -19.52 -2.80 -14.27
CA GLY A 39 -20.85 -2.23 -14.16
C GLY A 39 -21.18 -1.87 -12.70
N PRO A 40 -22.05 -0.88 -12.43
CA PRO A 40 -22.41 -0.49 -11.07
C PRO A 40 -22.92 -1.66 -10.20
N ASN A 41 -23.66 -2.60 -10.80
CA ASN A 41 -24.15 -3.78 -10.10
C ASN A 41 -23.02 -4.73 -9.69
N ASP A 42 -22.01 -4.91 -10.52
CA ASP A 42 -20.85 -5.77 -10.21
C ASP A 42 -20.03 -5.16 -9.07
N ILE A 43 -19.86 -3.83 -9.09
CA ILE A 43 -19.21 -3.08 -8.02
C ILE A 43 -19.98 -3.25 -6.71
N ALA A 44 -21.30 -3.07 -6.75
CA ALA A 44 -22.14 -3.23 -5.55
C ALA A 44 -22.04 -4.64 -4.98
N ARG A 45 -22.10 -5.67 -5.83
CA ARG A 45 -21.94 -7.07 -5.42
C ARG A 45 -20.56 -7.33 -4.83
N PHE A 46 -19.50 -6.87 -5.48
CA PHE A 46 -18.12 -7.02 -5.02
C PHE A 46 -17.89 -6.39 -3.65
N LEU A 47 -18.39 -5.16 -3.42
CA LEU A 47 -18.26 -4.47 -2.14
C LEU A 47 -19.10 -5.14 -1.04
N ALA A 48 -20.26 -5.67 -1.41
CA ALA A 48 -21.13 -6.41 -0.50
C ALA A 48 -20.64 -7.85 -0.22
N GLY A 49 -19.50 -8.28 -0.76
CA GLY A 49 -19.03 -9.65 -0.59
C GLY A 49 -19.90 -10.70 -1.29
N MET A 50 -20.74 -10.29 -2.25
CA MET A 50 -21.58 -11.20 -3.02
C MET A 50 -20.83 -11.78 -4.23
N PRO A 51 -21.24 -12.94 -4.76
CA PRO A 51 -20.69 -13.49 -6.00
C PRO A 51 -20.82 -12.50 -7.16
N VAL A 52 -19.77 -12.33 -7.96
CA VAL A 52 -19.74 -11.46 -9.14
C VAL A 52 -19.76 -12.32 -10.42
N PRO A 53 -20.39 -11.87 -11.53
CA PRO A 53 -20.34 -12.61 -12.80
C PRO A 53 -18.91 -12.89 -13.26
N SER A 54 -18.67 -14.05 -13.89
CA SER A 54 -17.34 -14.47 -14.36
C SER A 54 -16.73 -13.56 -15.42
N GLU A 55 -17.56 -12.90 -16.21
CA GLU A 55 -17.17 -11.92 -17.24
C GLU A 55 -16.83 -10.54 -16.63
N SER A 56 -17.11 -10.32 -15.35
CA SER A 56 -16.84 -9.05 -14.70
C SER A 56 -15.34 -8.84 -14.55
N PRO A 57 -14.82 -7.62 -14.80
CA PRO A 57 -13.41 -7.33 -14.56
C PRO A 57 -13.01 -7.41 -13.08
N LEU A 58 -13.98 -7.51 -12.16
CA LEU A 58 -13.73 -7.73 -10.73
C LEU A 58 -13.59 -9.20 -10.34
N ALA A 59 -13.98 -10.15 -11.21
CA ALA A 59 -13.94 -11.59 -10.91
C ALA A 59 -12.54 -12.11 -10.50
N PRO A 60 -11.41 -11.61 -11.04
CA PRO A 60 -10.09 -12.01 -10.55
C PRO A 60 -9.79 -11.55 -9.12
N LEU A 61 -10.36 -10.41 -8.70
CA LEU A 61 -10.12 -9.80 -7.39
C LEU A 61 -10.83 -10.55 -6.26
N THR A 62 -11.90 -11.31 -6.57
CA THR A 62 -12.60 -12.13 -5.56
C THR A 62 -11.79 -13.35 -5.12
N ARG A 63 -10.65 -13.62 -5.75
CA ARG A 63 -9.71 -14.69 -5.34
C ARG A 63 -8.69 -14.21 -4.30
N ASP A 64 -8.66 -12.92 -4.01
CA ASP A 64 -7.79 -12.38 -2.98
C ASP A 64 -8.22 -12.89 -1.60
N PRO A 65 -7.30 -13.41 -0.76
CA PRO A 65 -7.65 -13.93 0.56
C PRO A 65 -8.32 -12.90 1.47
N ALA A 66 -7.89 -11.63 1.45
CA ALA A 66 -8.48 -10.58 2.28
C ALA A 66 -9.90 -10.25 1.81
N TRP A 67 -10.17 -10.31 0.50
CA TRP A 67 -11.53 -10.19 0.00
C TRP A 67 -12.41 -11.38 0.41
N GLN A 68 -11.88 -12.61 0.35
CA GLN A 68 -12.61 -13.83 0.75
C GLN A 68 -12.98 -13.82 2.23
N GLU A 69 -12.07 -13.36 3.09
CA GLU A 69 -12.35 -13.15 4.52
C GLU A 69 -13.48 -12.13 4.73
N HIS A 70 -13.48 -11.03 3.96
CA HIS A 70 -14.58 -10.05 3.97
C HIS A 70 -15.90 -10.63 3.46
N SER A 71 -15.88 -11.42 2.39
CA SER A 71 -17.10 -11.98 1.78
C SER A 71 -17.74 -13.09 2.61
N THR A 72 -16.95 -13.85 3.37
CA THR A 72 -17.43 -14.99 4.19
C THR A 72 -18.51 -14.59 5.20
N PHE A 73 -18.52 -13.34 5.65
CA PHE A 73 -19.56 -12.82 6.54
C PHE A 73 -20.95 -12.91 5.94
N PHE A 74 -21.08 -12.71 4.62
CA PHE A 74 -22.38 -12.60 3.94
C PHE A 74 -22.89 -13.93 3.36
N GLU A 75 -22.09 -15.00 3.32
CA GLU A 75 -22.56 -16.34 2.88
C GLU A 75 -23.37 -17.09 3.95
N ASN A 76 -23.31 -16.66 5.21
CA ASN A 76 -23.86 -17.40 6.36
C ASN A 76 -25.15 -16.79 6.96
N GLU A 77 -25.77 -15.82 6.30
CA GLU A 77 -27.10 -15.28 6.65
C GLU A 77 -28.21 -15.89 5.78
#